data_AF-A0A3E0DUH3-F1
#
_entry.id   AF-A0A3E0DUH3-F1
#
_cell.length_a   1.000
_cell.length_b   1.000
_cell.length_c   1.000
_cell.angle_alpha   90.00
_cell.angle_beta   90.00
_cell.angle_gamma   90.00
#
_symmetry.space_group_name_H-M   'P 1'
#
loop_
_entity.id
_entity.type
_entity.pdbx_description
1 polymer ?
#
loop_
_entity_poly.entity_id
_entity_poly.type
_entity_poly.pdbx_seq_one_letter_code
_entity_poly.pdbx_strand_id
1 'polypeptide(L)'
;MAIFLHMVDAIKFFKKLDDPRIQEIAMELALLVNTGIDPNKQGYKVSFQKGKGFSGHKVLAYLYVSIANSLPNLLAELKMPFEKEYNFAKEFGT
;
A
#
# COMPACT_ATOMS: atom_id res chain seq x y z
N MET A 1 6.77 -12.68 -4.93
CA MET A 1 5.60 -13.40 -4.37
C MET A 1 4.99 -12.70 -3.15
N ALA A 2 5.78 -12.23 -2.17
CA ALA A 2 5.23 -11.60 -0.96
C ALA A 2 4.42 -10.31 -1.20
N ILE A 3 4.88 -9.43 -2.11
CA ILE A 3 4.23 -8.13 -2.34
C ILE A 3 2.84 -8.26 -2.98
N PHE A 4 2.65 -9.20 -3.91
CA PHE A 4 1.36 -9.50 -4.53
C PHE A 4 0.29 -9.84 -3.47
N LEU A 5 0.60 -10.75 -2.54
CA LEU A 5 -0.34 -11.13 -1.48
C LEU A 5 -0.72 -9.93 -0.60
N HIS A 6 0.25 -9.08 -0.28
CA HIS A 6 -0.02 -7.86 0.47
C HIS A 6 -0.85 -6.84 -0.33
N MET A 7 -0.72 -6.80 -1.66
CA MET A 7 -1.57 -5.97 -2.52
C MET A 7 -3.01 -6.49 -2.57
N VAL A 8 -3.21 -7.80 -2.63
CA VAL A 8 -4.55 -8.40 -2.52
C VAL A 8 -5.21 -8.04 -1.18
N ASP A 9 -4.45 -8.15 -0.09
CA ASP A 9 -4.92 -7.74 1.25
C ASP A 9 -5.27 -6.24 1.30
N ALA A 10 -4.43 -5.39 0.71
CA ALA A 10 -4.64 -3.95 0.64
C ALA A 10 -5.90 -3.59 -0.16
N ILE A 11 -6.10 -4.20 -1.33
CA ILE A 11 -7.29 -3.99 -2.17
C ILE A 11 -8.57 -4.33 -1.39
N LYS A 12 -8.58 -5.49 -0.72
CA LYS A 12 -9.72 -5.91 0.11
C LYS A 12 -9.98 -4.99 1.30
N PHE A 13 -8.92 -4.44 1.87
CA PHE A 13 -9.00 -3.48 2.97
C PHE A 13 -9.60 -2.14 2.51
N PHE A 14 -9.09 -1.57 1.42
CA PHE A 14 -9.52 -0.25 0.93
C PHE A 14 -10.93 -0.24 0.34
N LYS A 15 -11.45 -1.36 -0.17
CA LYS A 15 -12.84 -1.47 -0.65
C LYS A 15 -13.92 -1.08 0.37
N LYS A 16 -13.59 -1.11 1.66
CA LYS A 16 -14.53 -0.81 2.75
C LYS A 16 -14.42 0.64 3.23
N LEU A 17 -13.55 1.44 2.62
CA LEU A 17 -13.23 2.80 3.03
C LEU A 17 -13.64 3.78 1.94
N ASP A 18 -13.91 5.01 2.35
CA ASP A 18 -14.19 6.15 1.48
C ASP A 18 -12.89 6.81 0.99
N ASP A 19 -12.98 7.52 -0.14
CA ASP A 19 -11.81 8.13 -0.81
C ASP A 19 -10.98 9.04 0.12
N PRO A 20 -11.55 9.93 0.95
CA PRO A 20 -10.79 10.74 1.90
C PRO A 20 -9.94 9.89 2.85
N ARG A 21 -10.51 8.79 3.33
CA ARG A 21 -9.80 7.89 4.25
C ARG A 21 -8.66 7.14 3.54
N ILE A 22 -8.85 6.76 2.27
CA ILE A 22 -7.79 6.14 1.47
C ILE A 22 -6.64 7.15 1.24
N GLN A 23 -6.95 8.41 0.97
CA GLN A 23 -5.96 9.48 0.79
C GLN A 23 -5.14 9.74 2.06
N GLU A 24 -5.78 9.82 3.24
CA GLU A 24 -5.07 9.97 4.52
C GLU A 24 -4.05 8.84 4.73
N ILE A 25 -4.45 7.60 4.41
CA ILE A 25 -3.59 6.43 4.53
C ILE A 25 -2.46 6.47 3.51
N ALA A 26 -2.72 6.88 2.26
CA ALA A 26 -1.69 7.09 1.24
C ALA A 26 -0.63 8.09 1.70
N MET A 27 -1.05 9.23 2.25
CA MET A 27 -0.15 10.27 2.75
C MET A 27 0.70 9.76 3.92
N GLU A 28 0.09 9.08 4.90
CA GLU A 28 0.83 8.49 6.03
C GLU A 28 1.91 7.52 5.54
N LEU A 29 1.56 6.61 4.64
CA LEU A 29 2.48 5.61 4.11
C LEU A 29 3.58 6.25 3.25
N ALA A 30 3.27 7.29 2.49
CA ALA A 30 4.23 8.03 1.69
C ALA A 30 5.28 8.72 2.58
N LEU A 31 4.82 9.36 3.66
CA LEU A 31 5.72 9.95 4.67
C LEU A 31 6.63 8.89 5.28
N LEU A 32 6.08 7.74 5.65
CA LEU A 32 6.87 6.64 6.19
C LEU A 32 7.90 6.12 5.18
N VAL A 33 7.53 5.94 3.91
CA VAL A 33 8.46 5.52 2.85
C VAL A 33 9.58 6.54 2.64
N ASN A 34 9.28 7.84 2.71
CA ASN A 34 10.26 8.91 2.57
C ASN A 34 11.29 8.94 3.72
N THR A 35 10.96 8.40 4.90
CA THR A 35 11.93 8.25 6.01
C THR A 35 12.91 7.08 5.82
N GLY A 36 12.73 6.27 4.77
CA GLY A 36 13.53 5.08 4.51
C GLY A 36 12.88 3.82 5.07
N ILE A 37 12.45 2.92 4.16
CA ILE A 37 11.91 1.62 4.51
C ILE A 37 12.82 0.51 3.99
N ASP A 38 13.07 -0.47 4.83
CA ASP A 38 13.63 -1.76 4.46
C ASP A 38 12.46 -2.73 4.21
N PRO A 39 12.28 -3.24 2.97
CA PRO A 39 11.24 -4.21 2.65
C PRO A 39 11.24 -5.45 3.55
N ASN A 40 12.42 -5.87 4.03
CA ASN A 40 12.60 -7.07 4.84
C ASN A 40 12.40 -6.83 6.34
N LYS A 41 12.38 -5.57 6.78
CA LYS A 41 12.14 -5.21 8.18
C LYS A 41 10.68 -5.36 8.54
N GLN A 42 10.44 -5.78 9.78
CA GLN A 42 9.11 -5.87 10.38
C GLN A 42 8.93 -4.82 11.49
N GLY A 43 7.68 -4.62 11.90
CA GLY A 43 7.34 -3.78 13.04
C GLY A 43 7.15 -2.30 12.71
N TYR A 44 6.98 -1.95 11.43
CA TYR A 44 6.53 -0.60 11.06
C TYR A 44 5.17 -0.33 11.69
N LYS A 45 5.04 0.82 12.35
CA LYS A 45 3.80 1.24 13.01
C LYS A 45 3.04 2.15 12.07
N VAL A 46 1.77 1.84 11.86
CA VAL A 46 0.84 2.66 11.09
C VAL A 46 -0.39 2.98 11.94
N SER A 47 -0.90 4.20 11.81
CA SER A 47 -1.96 4.77 12.63
C SER A 47 -3.32 4.14 12.36
N PHE A 48 -3.58 3.76 11.10
CA PHE A 48 -4.84 3.15 10.66
C PHE A 48 -5.01 1.68 11.08
N GLN A 49 -3.94 1.02 11.54
CA GLN A 49 -3.97 -0.36 11.99
C GLN A 49 -3.12 -0.58 13.24
N LYS A 50 -3.53 0.06 14.34
CA LYS A 50 -2.86 0.02 15.64
C LYS A 50 -2.65 -1.42 16.14
N GLY A 51 -1.46 -1.68 16.69
CA GLY A 51 -1.12 -2.96 17.33
C GLY A 51 -0.70 -4.10 16.40
N LYS A 52 -0.79 -3.93 15.07
CA LYS A 52 -0.26 -4.89 14.10
C LYS A 52 0.99 -4.31 13.45
N GLY A 53 2.13 -4.97 13.62
CA GLY A 53 3.37 -4.58 12.94
C GLY A 53 3.22 -4.79 11.43
N PHE A 54 3.57 -3.79 10.64
CA PHE A 54 3.69 -3.92 9.19
C PHE A 54 5.10 -4.37 8.83
N SER A 55 5.22 -5.29 7.86
CA SER A 55 6.48 -5.52 7.16
C SER A 55 6.72 -4.40 6.14
N GLY A 56 7.98 -4.15 5.77
CA GLY A 56 8.30 -3.15 4.74
C GLY A 56 7.59 -3.44 3.41
N HIS A 57 7.56 -4.71 2.99
CA HIS A 57 6.76 -5.12 1.81
C HIS A 57 5.27 -4.80 1.95
N LYS A 58 4.70 -4.95 3.16
CA LYS A 58 3.29 -4.60 3.39
C LYS A 58 3.07 -3.09 3.35
N VAL A 59 4.01 -2.29 3.86
CA VAL A 59 3.95 -0.83 3.71
C VAL A 59 3.97 -0.44 2.24
N LEU A 60 4.91 -0.97 1.46
CA LEU A 60 5.02 -0.68 0.03
C LEU A 60 3.78 -1.10 -0.76
N ALA A 61 3.24 -2.28 -0.47
CA ALA A 61 2.01 -2.76 -1.10
C ALA A 61 0.81 -1.86 -0.79
N TYR A 62 0.61 -1.50 0.49
CA TYR A 62 -0.49 -0.64 0.90
C TYR A 62 -0.35 0.77 0.33
N LEU A 63 0.88 1.30 0.23
CA LEU A 63 1.15 2.60 -0.39
C LEU A 63 0.79 2.59 -1.87
N TYR A 64 1.23 1.56 -2.60
CA TYR A 64 0.97 1.46 -4.03
C TYR A 64 -0.53 1.39 -4.31
N VAL A 65 -1.24 0.51 -3.60
CA VAL A 65 -2.69 0.34 -3.78
C VAL A 65 -3.47 1.59 -3.36
N SER A 66 -3.09 2.25 -2.25
CA SER A 66 -3.78 3.46 -1.82
C SER A 66 -3.61 4.60 -2.83
N ILE A 67 -2.39 4.82 -3.34
CA ILE A 67 -2.15 5.82 -4.39
C ILE A 67 -2.85 5.45 -5.69
N ALA A 68 -2.85 4.18 -6.08
CA ALA A 68 -3.58 3.73 -7.27
C ALA A 68 -5.10 4.00 -7.18
N ASN A 69 -5.67 3.90 -5.98
CA ASN A 69 -7.09 4.15 -5.74
C ASN A 69 -7.42 5.64 -5.62
N SER A 70 -6.56 6.43 -4.96
CA SER A 70 -6.92 7.79 -4.56
C SER A 70 -6.23 8.91 -5.33
N LEU A 71 -5.09 8.62 -5.97
CA LEU A 71 -4.23 9.56 -6.67
C LEU A 71 -3.57 8.89 -7.90
N PRO A 72 -4.35 8.37 -8.87
CA PRO A 72 -3.81 7.59 -9.99
C PRO A 72 -2.81 8.36 -10.86
N ASN A 73 -2.93 9.68 -10.95
CA ASN A 73 -1.98 10.54 -11.66
C ASN A 73 -0.57 10.50 -11.02
N LEU A 74 -0.48 10.32 -9.70
CA LEU A 74 0.77 10.25 -8.96
C LEU A 74 1.41 8.86 -9.03
N LEU A 75 0.62 7.83 -9.36
CA LEU A 75 1.11 6.44 -9.42
C LEU A 75 2.26 6.29 -10.44
N ALA A 76 2.15 6.96 -11.58
CA ALA A 76 3.19 6.94 -12.62
C ALA A 76 4.50 7.61 -12.16
N GLU A 77 4.41 8.60 -11.27
CA GLU A 77 5.56 9.35 -10.76
C GLU A 77 6.37 8.54 -9.74
N LEU A 78 5.72 7.61 -9.01
CA LEU A 78 6.38 6.77 -8.01
C LEU A 78 7.45 5.84 -8.61
N LYS A 79 7.38 5.55 -9.92
CA LYS A 79 8.30 4.64 -10.65
C LYS A 79 8.54 3.30 -9.93
N MET A 80 7.56 2.83 -9.16
CA MET A 80 7.66 1.58 -8.43
C MET A 80 7.45 0.39 -9.37
N PRO A 81 8.31 -0.65 -9.31
CA PRO A 81 8.28 -1.76 -10.25
C PRO A 81 7.25 -2.83 -9.84
N PHE A 82 6.02 -2.41 -9.49
CA PHE A 82 4.98 -3.31 -8.97
C PHE A 82 3.69 -3.32 -9.80
N GLU A 83 3.71 -2.69 -10.97
CA GLU A 83 2.53 -2.61 -11.85
C GLU A 83 2.02 -4.00 -12.25
N LYS A 84 2.92 -4.93 -12.55
CA LYS A 84 2.57 -6.31 -12.89
C LYS A 84 1.88 -7.01 -11.73
N GLU A 85 2.45 -6.93 -10.54
CA GLU A 85 1.89 -7.52 -9.31
C GLU A 85 0.56 -6.88 -8.94
N TYR A 86 0.41 -5.57 -9.13
CA TYR A 86 -0.83 -4.85 -8.86
C TYR A 86 -1.95 -5.26 -9.82
N ASN A 87 -1.66 -5.31 -11.12
CA ASN A 87 -2.63 -5.75 -12.13
C ASN A 87 -3.10 -7.17 -11.84
N PHE A 88 -2.18 -8.07 -11.48
CA PHE A 88 -2.55 -9.42 -11.06
C PHE A 88 -3.35 -9.39 -9.75
N ALA A 89 -2.94 -8.61 -8.74
CA ALA A 89 -3.64 -8.52 -7.45
C ALA A 89 -5.09 -8.03 -7.60
N LYS A 90 -5.38 -7.13 -8.54
CA LYS A 90 -6.74 -6.69 -8.84
C LYS A 90 -7.66 -7.83 -9.28
N GLU A 91 -7.15 -8.80 -10.03
CA GLU A 91 -7.95 -9.95 -10.49
C GLU A 91 -8.37 -10.88 -9.34
N PHE A 92 -7.59 -10.94 -8.25
CA PHE A 92 -7.85 -11.78 -7.07
C PHE A 92 -8.44 -11.02 -5.88
N GLY A 93 -8.30 -9.69 -5.87
CA GLY A 93 -8.82 -8.79 -4.86
C GLY A 93 -10.27 -8.38 -5.10
N THR A 94 -10.92 -8.89 -6.15
CA THR A 94 -12.32 -8.68 -6.55
C THR A 94 -13.32 -9.18 -5.51
#